data_AF-A0AAU4KI27-F1
#
_entry.id   AF-A0AAU4KI27-F1
#
_cell.length_a   1.000
_cell.length_b   1.000
_cell.length_c   1.000
_cell.angle_alpha   90.00
_cell.angle_beta   90.00
_cell.angle_gamma   90.00
#
_symmetry.space_group_name_H-M   'P 1'
#
loop_
_entity.id
_entity.type
_entity.pdbx_description
1 polymer ?
#
loop_
_entity_poly.entity_id
_entity_poly.type
_entity_poly.pdbx_seq_one_letter_code
_entity_poly.pdbx_strand_id
1 'polypeptide(L)'
;MTPPPARRRRNGANGSAPAHNLPRRGTVRRAQAITTYGVGSLIAVDQESFVVSGLDGADASWNADESPRIHERRLARLLGVDYFRLPPASDDGSKDGLRVRRFPLMHSCPECTELQRHRDFNPPAGRSICGTCEVDLVPSRFVVACEAGHLGEFPYWQWVHRSTERGASTTGLCGGRLRLRSSGRTSSLRSILVSCTCGKASEVSMEGSFRRNALKDLGLKCHGTRPWLGSSAPAQECGLPLRTLQRGSSAVWQPVLKSALSIPPWSNGRADPLAEHWDALREYDSRDHVEIYLKGVFKGNCPVSLDEVMTLLDAEREEDPDGQAAPTFDHRYRALRNKEYERLRSGNDGSEHSRDEQFVCETPLGDHSVLGPLGVTGPMLVKKLREVRALKAFTRLADPESTTESKEMPLSDASLRWLPAMEVRGEGVFLRLDEDRLGTWEKAAAVAARVERMRTAHQRVLEQRAGDPSQVAPSPAVPRMVLLHTLAHVLINEWSLESGYPAAALRERLYATDDMAGVLVYTATSDSAGSLGGLVAQGEPALLDRTIRSAVRRAEWCSSDPLCMETEVSGTGGTNLAACHACVMLPETSCEHNNILLDRALLVGTPEDPDLGFFANIQAR
;
A
#
# COMPACT_ATOMS: atom_id res chain seq x y z
N MET A 1 7.72 44.13 -41.94
CA MET A 1 8.34 42.81 -42.14
C MET A 1 9.80 42.91 -41.72
N THR A 2 10.15 42.32 -40.58
CA THR A 2 11.52 42.19 -40.11
C THR A 2 11.64 40.76 -39.58
N PRO A 3 12.58 39.94 -40.07
CA PRO A 3 12.66 38.55 -39.65
C PRO A 3 13.19 38.44 -38.21
N PRO A 4 12.74 37.46 -37.42
CA PRO A 4 13.29 37.25 -36.08
C PRO A 4 14.75 36.78 -36.17
N PRO A 5 15.62 37.15 -35.21
CA PRO A 5 17.04 36.82 -35.28
C PRO A 5 17.29 35.33 -35.05
N ALA A 6 18.33 34.80 -35.70
CA ALA A 6 18.73 33.40 -35.62
C ALA A 6 19.11 32.99 -34.18
N ARG A 7 18.62 31.83 -33.73
CA ARG A 7 18.95 31.22 -32.44
C ARG A 7 20.46 31.01 -32.32
N ARG A 8 21.11 31.75 -31.41
CA ARG A 8 22.47 31.43 -30.93
C ARG A 8 22.45 30.11 -30.16
N ARG A 9 23.13 29.08 -30.65
CA ARG A 9 23.52 27.90 -29.85
C ARG A 9 24.52 28.35 -28.79
N ARG A 10 24.10 28.34 -27.52
CA ARG A 10 25.00 28.48 -26.37
C ARG A 10 25.62 27.10 -26.13
N ASN A 11 26.86 26.89 -26.56
CA ASN A 11 27.67 25.77 -26.09
C ASN A 11 28.03 26.06 -24.64
N GLY A 12 27.47 25.30 -23.70
CA GLY A 12 27.85 25.35 -22.29
C GLY A 12 29.25 24.77 -22.12
N ALA A 13 30.21 25.63 -21.80
CA ALA A 13 31.49 25.23 -21.23
C ALA A 13 31.25 24.83 -19.76
N ASN A 14 31.01 23.54 -19.55
CA ASN A 14 31.12 22.74 -18.32
C ASN A 14 30.16 21.57 -18.49
N GLY A 15 30.68 20.34 -18.43
CA GLY A 15 29.96 19.08 -18.68
C GLY A 15 28.85 18.73 -17.69
N SER A 16 28.22 19.71 -17.04
CA SER A 16 26.97 19.53 -16.31
C SER A 16 25.82 19.41 -17.30
N ALA A 17 25.10 18.28 -17.26
CA ALA A 17 23.86 18.10 -18.00
C ALA A 17 22.90 19.28 -17.72
N PRO A 18 22.21 19.84 -18.73
CA PRO A 18 21.34 20.98 -18.54
C PRO A 18 20.23 20.64 -17.54
N ALA A 19 20.08 21.45 -16.51
CA ALA A 19 18.96 21.35 -15.57
C ALA A 19 17.65 21.48 -16.35
N HIS A 20 16.90 20.38 -16.46
CA HIS A 20 15.57 20.41 -17.05
C HIS A 20 14.63 21.14 -16.09
N ASN A 21 14.37 22.43 -16.34
CA ASN A 21 13.28 23.16 -15.69
C ASN A 21 11.95 22.57 -16.17
N LEU A 22 11.46 21.53 -15.48
CA LEU A 22 10.16 20.95 -15.73
C LEU A 22 9.08 21.84 -15.09
N PRO A 23 7.95 22.12 -15.78
CA PRO A 23 6.88 22.93 -15.21
C PRO A 23 6.15 22.17 -14.10
N ARG A 24 5.84 22.86 -13.00
CA ARG A 24 4.99 22.34 -11.92
C ARG A 24 3.57 22.12 -12.46
N ARG A 25 2.99 20.97 -12.17
CA ARG A 25 1.63 20.60 -12.63
C ARG A 25 0.58 20.68 -11.52
N GLY A 26 0.93 20.26 -10.31
CA GLY A 26 0.01 20.26 -9.17
C GLY A 26 0.74 19.88 -7.89
N THR A 27 -0.03 19.66 -6.82
CA THR A 27 0.49 19.31 -5.49
C THR A 27 -0.18 18.06 -4.95
N VAL A 28 0.56 17.27 -4.18
CA VAL A 28 0.07 16.11 -3.43
C VAL A 28 0.66 16.13 -2.03
N ARG A 29 -0.03 15.54 -1.05
CA ARG A 29 0.56 15.38 0.28
C ARG A 29 1.67 14.33 0.23
N ARG A 30 2.74 14.52 1.04
CA ARG A 30 3.87 13.58 1.09
C ARG A 30 3.44 12.14 1.39
N ALA A 31 2.52 11.94 2.33
CA ALA A 31 1.98 10.61 2.65
C ALA A 31 1.32 9.95 1.43
N GLN A 32 0.60 10.73 0.61
CA GLN A 32 -0.04 10.22 -0.61
C GLN A 32 0.99 9.75 -1.64
N ALA A 33 2.20 10.32 -1.68
CA ALA A 33 3.28 9.82 -2.55
C ALA A 33 3.75 8.41 -2.20
N ILE A 34 3.40 7.90 -1.01
CA ILE A 34 3.67 6.53 -0.58
C ILE A 34 2.42 5.67 -0.75
N THR A 35 1.24 6.18 -0.39
CA THR A 35 0.02 5.37 -0.24
C THR A 35 -0.96 5.40 -1.41
N THR A 36 -1.01 6.45 -2.23
CA THR A 36 -2.06 6.63 -3.25
C THR A 36 -1.52 7.08 -4.61
N TYR A 37 -0.66 8.09 -4.58
CA TYR A 37 -0.01 8.73 -5.73
C TYR A 37 1.49 8.41 -5.79
N GLY A 38 1.86 7.17 -5.48
CA GLY A 38 3.23 6.69 -5.60
C GLY A 38 3.65 6.41 -7.03
N VAL A 39 4.91 6.03 -7.22
CA VAL A 39 5.49 5.71 -8.53
C VAL A 39 4.61 4.72 -9.30
N GLY A 40 4.38 5.01 -10.58
CA GLY A 40 3.53 4.19 -11.45
C GLY A 40 2.03 4.45 -11.31
N SER A 41 1.56 5.18 -10.29
CA SER A 41 0.15 5.49 -10.12
C SER A 41 -0.33 6.52 -11.16
N LEU A 42 -1.64 6.59 -11.38
CA LEU A 42 -2.25 7.61 -12.22
C LEU A 42 -2.81 8.72 -11.34
N ILE A 43 -2.44 9.96 -11.66
CA ILE A 43 -2.91 11.16 -10.99
C ILE A 43 -3.62 12.06 -12.00
N ALA A 44 -4.81 12.52 -11.62
CA ALA A 44 -5.53 13.56 -12.34
C ALA A 44 -5.14 14.92 -11.74
N VAL A 45 -4.74 15.86 -12.59
CA VAL A 45 -4.41 17.22 -12.17
C VAL A 45 -5.13 18.16 -13.12
N ASP A 46 -6.05 18.96 -12.58
CA ASP A 46 -7.03 19.72 -13.36
C ASP A 46 -7.77 18.83 -14.38
N GLN A 47 -7.73 19.17 -15.67
CA GLN A 47 -8.29 18.37 -16.77
C GLN A 47 -7.27 17.42 -17.41
N GLU A 48 -6.08 17.29 -16.82
CA GLU A 48 -4.99 16.48 -17.34
C GLU A 48 -4.82 15.18 -16.54
N SER A 49 -4.13 14.21 -17.14
CA SER A 49 -3.79 12.94 -16.49
C SER A 49 -2.32 12.60 -16.69
N PHE A 50 -1.71 12.15 -15.62
CA PHE A 50 -0.30 11.78 -15.60
C PHE A 50 -0.09 10.44 -14.89
N VAL A 51 0.98 9.75 -15.28
CA VAL A 51 1.57 8.66 -14.50
C VAL A 51 2.75 9.21 -13.71
N VAL A 52 2.85 8.85 -12.43
CA VAL A 52 4.01 9.19 -11.58
C VAL A 52 5.21 8.40 -12.09
N SER A 53 6.31 9.10 -12.37
CA SER A 53 7.50 8.51 -13.00
C SER A 53 8.29 7.65 -12.03
N GLY A 54 9.11 6.75 -12.57
CA GLY A 54 10.11 6.00 -11.82
C GLY A 54 11.11 6.90 -11.09
N LEU A 55 11.83 6.30 -10.15
CA LEU A 55 12.85 6.94 -9.32
C LEU A 55 14.22 7.05 -10.01
N ASP A 56 14.31 6.73 -11.30
CA ASP A 56 15.55 6.83 -12.06
C ASP A 56 16.07 8.27 -12.06
N GLY A 57 17.25 8.46 -11.45
CA GLY A 57 17.87 9.78 -11.28
C GLY A 57 17.22 10.65 -10.20
N ALA A 58 16.36 10.10 -9.35
CA ALA A 58 15.74 10.82 -8.24
C ALA A 58 16.80 11.35 -7.26
N ASP A 59 17.87 10.61 -6.98
CA ASP A 59 18.96 11.04 -6.10
C ASP A 59 19.64 12.34 -6.53
N ALA A 60 19.79 12.55 -7.84
CA ALA A 60 20.37 13.77 -8.37
C ALA A 60 19.39 14.95 -8.39
N SER A 61 18.09 14.67 -8.19
CA SER A 61 17.02 15.67 -8.34
C SER A 61 16.25 15.99 -7.07
N TRP A 62 16.43 15.21 -6.00
CA TRP A 62 15.82 15.45 -4.71
C TRP A 62 16.91 15.95 -3.78
N ASN A 63 16.87 17.24 -3.46
CA ASN A 63 17.77 17.86 -2.51
C ASN A 63 17.54 17.27 -1.11
N ALA A 64 18.60 17.20 -0.32
CA ALA A 64 18.56 16.60 1.02
C ALA A 64 17.63 17.35 1.97
N ASP A 65 17.51 18.67 1.82
CA ASP A 65 16.68 19.52 2.68
C ASP A 65 15.18 19.26 2.48
N GLU A 66 14.75 19.06 1.24
CA GLU A 66 13.33 18.81 0.92
C GLU A 66 12.95 17.33 1.02
N SER A 67 13.94 16.45 0.88
CA SER A 67 13.80 15.00 0.92
C SER A 67 14.83 14.38 1.90
N PRO A 68 14.61 14.58 3.21
CA PRO A 68 15.51 14.07 4.25
C PRO A 68 15.57 12.54 4.25
N ARG A 69 16.72 12.03 4.69
CA ARG A 69 16.93 10.60 4.92
C ARG A 69 16.16 10.18 6.18
N ILE A 70 15.56 9.01 6.11
CA ILE A 70 14.85 8.33 7.19
C ILE A 70 15.61 7.03 7.45
N HIS A 71 15.93 6.77 8.71
CA HIS A 71 16.60 5.56 9.14
C HIS A 71 15.66 4.68 9.96
N GLU A 72 15.62 3.40 9.60
CA GLU A 72 15.01 2.33 10.37
C GLU A 72 15.72 1.04 10.00
N ARG A 73 16.68 0.63 10.84
CA ARG A 73 17.66 -0.42 10.51
C ARG A 73 16.99 -1.75 10.19
N ARG A 74 16.00 -2.14 10.98
CA ARG A 74 15.31 -3.44 10.85
C ARG A 74 14.56 -3.55 9.53
N LEU A 75 13.90 -2.47 9.12
CA LEU A 75 13.18 -2.40 7.84
C LEU A 75 14.14 -2.28 6.65
N ALA A 76 15.21 -1.49 6.78
CA ALA A 76 16.21 -1.31 5.74
C ALA A 76 16.90 -2.65 5.39
N ARG A 77 17.32 -3.40 6.43
CA ARG A 77 17.87 -4.76 6.30
C ARG A 77 16.89 -5.73 5.65
N LEU A 78 15.62 -5.71 6.07
CA LEU A 78 14.57 -6.56 5.48
C LEU A 78 14.40 -6.31 3.98
N LEU A 79 14.46 -5.03 3.56
CA LEU A 79 14.22 -4.62 2.18
C LEU A 79 15.50 -4.60 1.32
N GLY A 80 16.67 -4.84 1.90
CA GLY A 80 17.95 -4.83 1.20
C GLY A 80 18.35 -3.44 0.71
N VAL A 81 18.06 -2.40 1.51
CA VAL A 81 18.41 -1.01 1.21
C VAL A 81 19.16 -0.37 2.38
N ASP A 82 19.88 0.71 2.10
CA ASP A 82 20.75 1.38 3.07
C ASP A 82 19.96 2.34 3.97
N TYR A 83 18.99 3.05 3.37
CA TYR A 83 18.17 4.06 4.04
C TYR A 83 16.86 4.30 3.29
N PHE A 84 16.00 5.15 3.85
CA PHE A 84 14.78 5.60 3.21
C PHE A 84 14.81 7.11 2.95
N ARG A 85 13.96 7.59 2.05
CA ARG A 85 13.82 9.04 1.83
C ARG A 85 12.38 9.47 1.92
N LEU A 86 12.16 10.59 2.60
CA LEU A 86 10.87 11.24 2.57
C LEU A 86 10.64 11.87 1.18
N PRO A 87 9.50 11.64 0.50
CA PRO A 87 9.20 12.33 -0.75
C PRO A 87 9.28 13.85 -0.58
N PRO A 88 9.80 14.59 -1.58
CA PRO A 88 10.03 16.03 -1.46
C PRO A 88 8.72 16.78 -1.21
N ALA A 89 8.74 17.70 -0.25
CA ALA A 89 7.67 18.68 -0.05
C ALA A 89 8.03 19.95 -0.81
N SER A 90 7.60 20.03 -2.06
CA SER A 90 7.85 21.20 -2.88
C SER A 90 6.98 22.36 -2.39
N ASP A 91 7.57 23.42 -1.82
CA ASP A 91 6.92 24.72 -1.69
C ASP A 91 6.84 25.41 -3.06
N ASP A 92 6.17 26.56 -3.17
CA ASP A 92 6.01 27.29 -4.45
C ASP A 92 7.33 27.71 -5.12
N GLY A 93 8.42 27.80 -4.35
CA GLY A 93 9.77 28.08 -4.83
C GLY A 93 10.65 26.85 -5.04
N SER A 94 10.18 25.65 -4.70
CA SER A 94 10.96 24.40 -4.83
C SER A 94 11.13 24.02 -6.29
N LYS A 95 12.32 23.51 -6.60
CA LYS A 95 12.67 22.96 -7.93
C LYS A 95 12.53 21.44 -7.97
N ASP A 96 12.30 20.80 -6.83
CA ASP A 96 12.23 19.36 -6.72
C ASP A 96 10.77 18.93 -6.61
N GLY A 97 10.51 17.67 -6.94
CA GLY A 97 9.16 17.13 -6.89
C GLY A 97 9.08 15.75 -7.52
N LEU A 98 7.92 15.13 -7.37
CA LEU A 98 7.61 13.91 -8.10
C LEU A 98 7.51 14.23 -9.59
N ARG A 99 8.36 13.59 -10.39
CA ARG A 99 8.28 13.71 -11.84
C ARG A 99 7.07 12.95 -12.34
N VAL A 100 6.31 13.55 -13.24
CA VAL A 100 5.13 12.92 -13.86
C VAL A 100 5.24 12.95 -15.38
N ARG A 101 4.63 11.96 -16.03
CA ARG A 101 4.57 11.85 -17.51
C ARG A 101 3.11 11.81 -17.94
N ARG A 102 2.76 12.51 -19.02
CA ARG A 102 1.37 12.47 -19.52
C ARG A 102 1.00 11.04 -19.87
N PHE A 103 -0.06 10.53 -19.25
CA PHE A 103 -0.62 9.23 -19.53
C PHE A 103 -2.06 9.17 -19.01
N PRO A 104 -3.02 8.64 -19.79
CA PRO A 104 -2.87 8.12 -21.16
C PRO A 104 -2.51 9.22 -22.16
N LEU A 105 -1.91 8.85 -23.29
CA LEU A 105 -1.61 9.73 -24.41
C LEU A 105 -2.85 9.96 -25.28
N MET A 106 -3.77 8.99 -25.35
CA MET A 106 -5.03 9.15 -26.09
C MET A 106 -5.94 10.14 -25.38
N HIS A 107 -6.46 11.12 -26.14
CA HIS A 107 -7.38 12.16 -25.67
C HIS A 107 -8.55 12.30 -26.64
N SER A 108 -9.68 12.79 -26.13
CA SER A 108 -10.84 13.18 -26.93
C SER A 108 -11.16 14.66 -26.76
N CYS A 109 -11.58 15.30 -27.86
CA CYS A 109 -12.13 16.66 -27.81
C CYS A 109 -13.66 16.57 -27.62
N PRO A 110 -14.24 17.29 -26.64
CA PRO A 110 -15.69 17.27 -26.39
C PRO A 110 -16.51 17.87 -27.55
N GLU A 111 -15.95 18.81 -28.30
CA GLU A 111 -16.63 19.51 -29.41
C GLU A 111 -16.52 18.76 -30.74
N CYS A 112 -15.30 18.57 -31.26
CA CYS A 112 -15.11 17.89 -32.56
C CYS A 112 -15.25 16.36 -32.47
N THR A 113 -15.33 15.80 -31.26
CA THR A 113 -15.46 14.36 -30.99
C THR A 113 -14.30 13.50 -31.48
N GLU A 114 -13.21 14.09 -32.00
CA GLU A 114 -12.03 13.33 -32.43
C GLU A 114 -11.36 12.63 -31.24
N LEU A 115 -10.82 11.44 -31.48
CA LEU A 115 -10.08 10.62 -30.52
C LEU A 115 -8.70 10.28 -31.12
N GLN A 116 -7.63 10.86 -30.59
CA GLN A 116 -6.27 10.67 -31.10
C GLN A 116 -5.24 10.96 -30.00
N ARG A 117 -3.95 10.87 -30.31
CA ARG A 117 -2.91 11.19 -29.32
C ARG A 117 -2.93 12.69 -29.04
N HIS A 118 -2.66 13.08 -27.80
CA HIS A 118 -2.64 14.48 -27.35
C HIS A 118 -1.88 15.41 -28.30
N ARG A 119 -0.70 15.00 -28.78
CA ARG A 119 0.14 15.82 -29.67
C ARG A 119 -0.52 16.10 -31.03
N ASP A 120 -1.38 15.21 -31.51
CA ASP A 120 -1.98 15.27 -32.84
C ASP A 120 -3.13 16.31 -32.88
N PHE A 121 -3.61 16.77 -31.71
CA PHE A 121 -4.51 17.92 -31.59
C PHE A 121 -3.82 19.29 -31.74
N ASN A 122 -2.49 19.32 -31.95
CA ASN A 122 -1.67 20.53 -32.01
C ASN A 122 -1.89 21.51 -30.82
N PRO A 123 -1.84 21.04 -29.57
CA PRO A 123 -2.03 21.89 -28.40
C PRO A 123 -0.91 22.94 -28.30
N PRO A 124 -1.20 24.19 -27.90
CA PRO A 124 -0.20 25.17 -27.51
C PRO A 124 0.72 24.65 -26.39
N ALA A 125 1.95 25.15 -26.35
CA ALA A 125 2.93 24.76 -25.36
C ALA A 125 2.38 24.94 -23.92
N GLY A 126 2.49 23.89 -23.11
CA GLY A 126 2.09 23.91 -21.70
C GLY A 126 0.60 23.66 -21.43
N ARG A 127 -0.27 23.78 -22.43
CA ARG A 127 -1.73 23.61 -22.31
C ARG A 127 -2.20 22.29 -22.91
N SER A 128 -3.32 21.76 -22.42
CA SER A 128 -3.97 20.54 -22.93
C SER A 128 -5.31 20.89 -23.59
N ILE A 129 -5.25 21.67 -24.68
CA ILE A 129 -6.43 22.13 -25.42
C ILE A 129 -6.41 21.64 -26.88
N CYS A 130 -7.59 21.52 -27.47
CA CYS A 130 -7.73 21.24 -28.90
C CYS A 130 -7.27 22.45 -29.71
N GLY A 131 -6.28 22.31 -30.59
CA GLY A 131 -5.80 23.40 -31.45
C GLY A 131 -6.81 23.91 -32.47
N THR A 132 -7.91 23.17 -32.70
CA THR A 132 -8.99 23.58 -33.62
C THR A 132 -10.20 24.15 -32.90
N CYS A 133 -10.59 23.57 -31.77
CA CYS A 133 -11.81 23.95 -31.04
C CYS A 133 -11.53 24.87 -29.85
N GLU A 134 -10.27 25.02 -29.44
CA GLU A 134 -9.83 25.83 -28.29
C GLU A 134 -10.46 25.44 -26.94
N VAL A 135 -10.97 24.22 -26.83
CA VAL A 135 -11.51 23.63 -25.59
C VAL A 135 -10.53 22.63 -24.97
N ASP A 136 -10.67 22.39 -23.67
CA ASP A 136 -9.85 21.41 -22.95
C ASP A 136 -10.04 19.99 -23.52
N LEU A 137 -8.92 19.29 -23.70
CA LEU A 137 -8.91 17.90 -24.11
C LEU A 137 -9.17 17.00 -22.90
N VAL A 138 -9.98 15.97 -23.11
CA VAL A 138 -10.28 14.97 -22.07
C VAL A 138 -9.37 13.76 -22.26
N PRO A 139 -8.53 13.39 -21.28
CA PRO A 139 -7.71 12.18 -21.36
C PRO A 139 -8.60 10.95 -21.41
N SER A 140 -8.13 9.90 -22.10
CA SER A 140 -8.86 8.64 -22.18
C SER A 140 -9.24 8.11 -20.79
N ARG A 141 -10.50 7.69 -20.66
CA ARG A 141 -11.03 7.04 -19.45
C ARG A 141 -10.59 5.58 -19.33
N PHE A 142 -10.03 5.01 -20.39
CA PHE A 142 -9.75 3.58 -20.50
C PHE A 142 -8.26 3.32 -20.68
N VAL A 143 -7.77 2.39 -19.87
CA VAL A 143 -6.40 1.88 -19.93
C VAL A 143 -6.45 0.36 -19.98
N VAL A 144 -5.33 -0.27 -20.34
CA VAL A 144 -5.17 -1.71 -20.22
C VAL A 144 -4.03 -2.05 -19.29
N ALA A 145 -4.19 -3.13 -18.55
CA ALA A 145 -3.13 -3.71 -17.73
C ALA A 145 -3.09 -5.23 -17.91
N CYS A 146 -2.02 -5.87 -17.47
CA CYS A 146 -1.92 -7.33 -17.38
C CYS A 146 -1.52 -7.76 -15.96
N GLU A 147 -1.71 -9.04 -15.64
CA GLU A 147 -1.42 -9.61 -14.31
C GLU A 147 0.07 -9.52 -13.94
N ALA A 148 0.96 -9.29 -14.91
CA ALA A 148 2.36 -8.95 -14.67
C ALA A 148 2.61 -7.49 -14.25
N GLY A 149 1.58 -6.64 -14.11
CA GLY A 149 1.70 -5.27 -13.62
C GLY A 149 1.95 -4.19 -14.68
N HIS A 150 2.07 -4.55 -15.96
CA HIS A 150 2.28 -3.60 -17.06
C HIS A 150 1.04 -2.73 -17.32
N LEU A 151 1.25 -1.52 -17.83
CA LEU A 151 0.21 -0.53 -18.10
C LEU A 151 0.32 -0.02 -19.54
N GLY A 152 -0.80 0.08 -20.25
CA GLY A 152 -0.84 0.50 -21.65
C GLY A 152 -2.11 1.28 -22.02
N GLU A 153 -2.08 1.87 -23.21
CA GLU A 153 -3.22 2.54 -23.82
C GLU A 153 -4.31 1.53 -24.20
N PHE A 154 -5.58 1.91 -24.08
CA PHE A 154 -6.64 1.09 -24.64
C PHE A 154 -6.53 1.00 -26.18
N PRO A 155 -6.60 -0.22 -26.76
CA PRO A 155 -6.41 -0.44 -28.20
C PRO A 155 -7.67 -0.07 -28.99
N TYR A 156 -8.01 1.23 -29.04
CA TYR A 156 -9.23 1.72 -29.69
C TYR A 156 -9.36 1.31 -31.15
N TRP A 157 -8.25 1.34 -31.89
CA TRP A 157 -8.24 0.95 -33.31
C TRP A 157 -8.71 -0.49 -33.49
N GLN A 158 -8.12 -1.41 -32.74
CA GLN A 158 -8.45 -2.84 -32.79
C GLN A 158 -9.84 -3.11 -32.23
N TRP A 159 -10.29 -2.33 -31.24
CA TRP A 159 -11.65 -2.44 -30.70
C TRP A 159 -12.73 -2.05 -31.72
N VAL A 160 -12.53 -0.95 -32.45
CA VAL A 160 -13.46 -0.46 -33.49
C VAL A 160 -13.46 -1.37 -34.71
N HIS A 161 -12.28 -1.85 -35.13
CA HIS A 161 -12.11 -2.65 -36.35
C HIS A 161 -12.14 -4.16 -36.09
N ARG A 162 -12.70 -4.59 -34.96
CA ARG A 162 -12.88 -6.00 -34.67
C ARG A 162 -13.78 -6.64 -35.73
N SER A 163 -13.38 -7.78 -36.27
CA SER A 163 -14.30 -8.61 -37.04
C SER A 163 -15.31 -9.26 -36.10
N THR A 164 -16.53 -9.49 -36.60
CA THR A 164 -17.50 -10.37 -35.93
C THR A 164 -17.08 -11.85 -36.00
N GLU A 165 -16.13 -12.20 -36.87
CA GLU A 165 -15.52 -13.53 -36.94
C GLU A 165 -14.36 -13.67 -35.95
N ARG A 166 -14.39 -14.72 -35.12
CA ARG A 166 -13.35 -14.99 -34.10
C ARG A 166 -11.99 -15.14 -34.77
N GLY A 167 -10.99 -14.41 -34.28
CA GLY A 167 -9.58 -14.55 -34.69
C GLY A 167 -9.13 -13.67 -35.86
N ALA A 168 -10.01 -12.87 -36.47
CA ALA A 168 -9.63 -11.93 -37.53
C ALA A 168 -9.56 -10.49 -37.00
N SER A 169 -8.39 -10.07 -36.52
CA SER A 169 -8.10 -8.63 -36.39
C SER A 169 -7.70 -8.11 -37.76
N THR A 170 -8.43 -7.13 -38.32
CA THR A 170 -7.90 -6.39 -39.47
C THR A 170 -6.75 -5.52 -38.96
N THR A 171 -5.52 -6.03 -39.04
CA THR A 171 -4.29 -5.40 -38.53
C THR A 171 -3.79 -4.29 -39.47
N GLY A 172 -4.68 -3.41 -39.92
CA GLY A 172 -4.36 -2.29 -40.79
C GLY A 172 -5.04 -1.01 -40.34
N LEU A 173 -4.28 0.09 -40.24
CA LEU A 173 -4.84 1.43 -40.12
C LEU A 173 -5.63 1.73 -41.41
N CYS A 174 -6.97 1.84 -41.32
CA CYS A 174 -7.80 2.11 -42.50
C CYS A 174 -7.67 3.54 -43.05
N GLY A 175 -6.71 4.34 -42.55
CA GLY A 175 -6.51 5.75 -42.89
C GLY A 175 -7.59 6.71 -42.35
N GLY A 176 -8.60 6.19 -41.63
CA GLY A 176 -9.64 7.00 -41.02
C GLY A 176 -9.18 7.77 -39.78
N ARG A 177 -10.09 8.55 -39.19
CA ARG A 177 -9.93 9.17 -37.88
C ARG A 177 -10.92 8.56 -36.91
N LEU A 178 -10.48 8.31 -35.67
CA LEU A 178 -11.37 7.81 -34.62
C LEU A 178 -12.16 8.97 -34.03
N ARG A 179 -13.41 8.68 -33.64
CA ARG A 179 -14.28 9.60 -32.91
C ARG A 179 -14.83 8.92 -31.67
N LEU A 180 -15.01 9.67 -30.59
CA LEU A 180 -15.64 9.24 -29.35
C LEU A 180 -16.83 10.14 -29.05
N ARG A 181 -18.00 9.55 -28.84
CA ARG A 181 -19.24 10.26 -28.50
C ARG A 181 -19.90 9.61 -27.29
N SER A 182 -20.56 10.43 -26.49
CA SER A 182 -21.46 9.95 -25.44
C SER A 182 -22.89 10.18 -25.90
N SER A 183 -23.72 9.14 -25.91
CA SER A 183 -25.11 9.24 -26.35
C SER A 183 -25.99 10.05 -25.39
N GLY A 184 -25.48 10.44 -24.22
CA GLY A 184 -26.16 11.29 -23.22
C GLY A 184 -27.36 10.65 -22.50
N ARG A 185 -27.79 9.44 -22.90
CA ARG A 185 -29.00 8.78 -22.36
C ARG A 185 -28.78 8.18 -20.96
N THR A 186 -27.54 7.80 -20.64
CA THR A 186 -27.13 7.27 -19.32
C THR A 186 -25.64 7.55 -19.10
N SER A 187 -25.18 7.49 -17.85
CA SER A 187 -23.77 7.50 -17.46
C SER A 187 -23.06 6.13 -17.64
N SER A 188 -23.76 5.14 -18.21
CA SER A 188 -23.24 3.77 -18.34
C SER A 188 -22.18 3.65 -19.45
N LEU A 189 -21.35 2.62 -19.39
CA LEU A 189 -20.37 2.33 -20.44
C LEU A 189 -21.01 2.09 -21.82
N ARG A 190 -22.29 1.70 -21.86
CA ARG A 190 -23.04 1.47 -23.09
C ARG A 190 -23.23 2.74 -23.92
N SER A 191 -23.33 3.90 -23.26
CA SER A 191 -23.52 5.19 -23.93
C SER A 191 -22.24 5.77 -24.53
N ILE A 192 -21.07 5.19 -24.21
CA ILE A 192 -19.78 5.61 -24.77
C ILE A 192 -19.55 4.83 -26.07
N LEU A 193 -19.59 5.55 -27.17
CA LEU A 193 -19.53 5.03 -28.53
C LEU A 193 -18.25 5.51 -29.20
N VAL A 194 -17.57 4.60 -29.91
CA VAL A 194 -16.35 4.87 -30.66
C VAL A 194 -16.58 4.48 -32.12
N SER A 195 -16.25 5.38 -33.05
CA SER A 195 -16.42 5.16 -34.49
C SER A 195 -15.17 5.56 -35.27
N CYS A 196 -15.09 5.14 -36.54
CA CYS A 196 -14.02 5.52 -37.45
C CYS A 196 -14.58 6.12 -38.74
N THR A 197 -13.94 7.16 -39.28
CA THR A 197 -14.39 7.83 -40.51
C THR A 197 -14.13 7.04 -41.80
N CYS A 198 -13.48 5.87 -41.76
CA CYS A 198 -13.19 5.11 -42.99
C CYS A 198 -14.38 4.33 -43.55
N GLY A 199 -15.53 4.33 -42.86
CA GLY A 199 -16.77 3.68 -43.33
C GLY A 199 -16.75 2.15 -43.33
N LYS A 200 -15.61 1.53 -43.01
CA LYS A 200 -15.43 0.06 -42.98
C LYS A 200 -15.82 -0.58 -41.64
N ALA A 201 -15.92 0.21 -40.58
CA ALA A 201 -16.26 -0.25 -39.23
C ALA A 201 -17.52 0.48 -38.74
N SER A 202 -18.46 -0.28 -38.18
CA SER A 202 -19.61 0.29 -37.49
C SER A 202 -19.19 0.98 -36.19
N GLU A 203 -20.01 1.92 -35.72
CA GLU A 203 -19.86 2.48 -34.38
C GLU A 203 -19.99 1.37 -33.33
N VAL A 204 -19.04 1.31 -32.38
CA VAL A 204 -19.00 0.30 -31.33
C VAL A 204 -19.12 0.91 -29.95
N SER A 205 -19.85 0.23 -29.07
CA SER A 205 -19.88 0.59 -27.66
C SER A 205 -18.61 0.15 -26.93
N MET A 206 -18.28 0.86 -25.86
CA MET A 206 -17.30 0.42 -24.86
C MET A 206 -17.85 -0.69 -23.95
N GLU A 207 -19.16 -0.95 -23.99
CA GLU A 207 -19.76 -2.13 -23.35
C GLU A 207 -19.09 -3.42 -23.86
N GLY A 208 -18.84 -4.34 -22.93
CA GLY A 208 -18.16 -5.61 -23.23
C GLY A 208 -16.63 -5.52 -23.28
N SER A 209 -16.02 -4.33 -23.39
CA SER A 209 -14.54 -4.18 -23.35
C SER A 209 -13.94 -4.61 -22.01
N PHE A 210 -14.74 -4.59 -20.95
CA PHE A 210 -14.37 -4.99 -19.59
C PHE A 210 -14.53 -6.49 -19.32
N ARG A 211 -15.04 -7.28 -20.27
CA ARG A 211 -15.10 -8.75 -20.10
C ARG A 211 -13.70 -9.31 -20.01
N ARG A 212 -13.48 -10.32 -19.15
CA ARG A 212 -12.16 -10.90 -18.85
C ARG A 212 -11.34 -11.27 -20.09
N ASN A 213 -11.99 -11.78 -21.13
CA ASN A 213 -11.33 -12.23 -22.37
C ASN A 213 -11.51 -11.28 -23.57
N ALA A 214 -12.12 -10.10 -23.40
CA ALA A 214 -12.49 -9.24 -24.53
C ALA A 214 -11.32 -8.90 -25.47
N LEU A 215 -10.15 -8.58 -24.89
CA LEU A 215 -8.96 -8.24 -25.66
C LEU A 215 -8.19 -9.48 -26.14
N LYS A 216 -8.28 -10.59 -25.37
CA LYS A 216 -7.71 -11.88 -25.75
C LYS A 216 -8.41 -12.44 -26.99
N ASP A 217 -9.73 -12.30 -27.09
CA ASP A 217 -10.53 -12.72 -28.24
C ASP A 217 -10.18 -11.93 -29.53
N LEU A 218 -9.57 -10.74 -29.37
CA LEU A 218 -9.02 -9.93 -30.46
C LEU A 218 -7.56 -10.27 -30.81
N GLY A 219 -6.99 -11.31 -30.18
CA GLY A 219 -5.59 -11.70 -30.36
C GLY A 219 -4.58 -10.74 -29.73
N LEU A 220 -5.03 -9.82 -28.87
CA LEU A 220 -4.16 -8.82 -28.25
C LEU A 220 -3.50 -9.38 -27.00
N LYS A 221 -2.19 -9.15 -26.90
CA LYS A 221 -1.36 -9.59 -25.78
C LYS A 221 -0.58 -8.41 -25.22
N CYS A 222 -0.14 -8.55 -23.97
CA CYS A 222 0.70 -7.55 -23.35
C CYS A 222 2.10 -7.51 -23.98
N HIS A 223 2.57 -6.32 -24.30
CA HIS A 223 3.92 -6.05 -24.83
C HIS A 223 4.89 -5.53 -23.76
N GLY A 224 4.53 -5.63 -22.46
CA GLY A 224 5.42 -5.23 -21.38
C GLY A 224 5.68 -3.73 -21.24
N THR A 225 4.68 -2.90 -21.56
CA THR A 225 4.81 -1.44 -21.50
C THR A 225 4.84 -0.92 -20.06
N ARG A 226 5.82 -0.05 -19.77
CA ARG A 226 6.07 0.54 -18.44
C ARG A 226 6.13 2.07 -18.54
N PRO A 227 5.00 2.77 -18.76
CA PRO A 227 4.99 4.20 -19.07
C PRO A 227 5.62 5.09 -17.99
N TRP A 228 5.67 4.63 -16.73
CA TRP A 228 6.32 5.36 -15.64
C TRP A 228 7.85 5.42 -15.74
N LEU A 229 8.49 4.40 -16.34
CA LEU A 229 9.94 4.39 -16.59
C LEU A 229 10.31 5.19 -17.86
N GLY A 230 9.32 5.63 -18.63
CA GLY A 230 9.53 6.37 -19.87
C GLY A 230 9.96 5.49 -21.04
N SER A 231 10.38 6.13 -22.13
CA SER A 231 10.74 5.46 -23.40
C SER A 231 12.16 4.88 -23.44
N SER A 232 12.97 5.16 -22.42
CA SER A 232 14.34 4.63 -22.29
C SER A 232 14.36 3.20 -21.78
N ALA A 233 13.35 2.79 -21.02
CA ALA A 233 13.22 1.41 -20.57
C ALA A 233 12.62 0.56 -21.70
N PRO A 234 13.32 -0.45 -22.23
CA PRO A 234 12.80 -1.30 -23.28
C PRO A 234 11.55 -2.05 -22.80
N ALA A 235 10.62 -2.27 -23.72
CA ALA A 235 9.43 -3.07 -23.44
C ALA A 235 9.85 -4.52 -23.16
N GLN A 236 9.24 -5.16 -22.16
CA GLN A 236 9.53 -6.55 -21.83
C GLN A 236 8.68 -7.50 -22.68
N GLU A 237 9.22 -8.65 -23.07
CA GLU A 237 8.40 -9.73 -23.61
C GLU A 237 7.50 -10.29 -22.50
N CYS A 238 6.19 -10.03 -22.58
CA CYS A 238 5.22 -10.42 -21.55
C CYS A 238 4.23 -11.47 -22.05
N GLY A 239 3.44 -11.16 -23.09
CA GLY A 239 2.52 -12.11 -23.70
C GLY A 239 1.24 -12.42 -22.92
N LEU A 240 1.11 -11.93 -21.67
CA LEU A 240 -0.07 -12.15 -20.84
C LEU A 240 -1.34 -11.45 -21.39
N PRO A 241 -2.54 -11.95 -21.05
CA PRO A 241 -3.81 -11.32 -21.43
C PRO A 241 -3.93 -9.89 -20.88
N LEU A 242 -4.45 -8.98 -21.72
CA LEU A 242 -4.77 -7.61 -21.32
C LEU A 242 -6.20 -7.53 -20.77
N ARG A 243 -6.38 -6.73 -19.71
CA ARG A 243 -7.67 -6.37 -19.13
C ARG A 243 -7.91 -4.88 -19.26
N THR A 244 -9.09 -4.50 -19.70
CA THR A 244 -9.54 -3.11 -19.73
C THR A 244 -9.89 -2.63 -18.34
N LEU A 245 -9.41 -1.46 -17.97
CA LEU A 245 -9.68 -0.79 -16.70
C LEU A 245 -10.16 0.64 -16.92
N GLN A 246 -10.95 1.14 -15.99
CA GLN A 246 -11.19 2.57 -15.87
C GLN A 246 -9.99 3.22 -15.21
N ARG A 247 -9.56 4.36 -15.73
CA ARG A 247 -8.39 5.11 -15.25
C ARG A 247 -8.40 5.40 -13.73
N GLY A 248 -9.58 5.63 -13.17
CA GLY A 248 -9.77 5.89 -11.73
C GLY A 248 -10.05 4.67 -10.86
N SER A 249 -9.91 3.45 -11.39
CA SER A 249 -10.12 2.22 -10.61
C SER A 249 -8.91 1.94 -9.71
N SER A 250 -9.16 1.52 -8.47
CA SER A 250 -8.13 1.03 -7.54
C SER A 250 -7.36 -0.19 -8.07
N ALA A 251 -7.91 -0.94 -9.04
CA ALA A 251 -7.21 -2.04 -9.70
C ALA A 251 -6.08 -1.57 -10.64
N VAL A 252 -6.03 -0.27 -10.98
CA VAL A 252 -4.94 0.28 -11.82
C VAL A 252 -3.64 0.36 -11.02
N TRP A 253 -3.67 0.60 -9.72
CA TRP A 253 -2.46 0.74 -8.91
C TRP A 253 -2.76 0.48 -7.44
N GLN A 254 -1.96 -0.38 -6.81
CA GLN A 254 -1.97 -0.64 -5.37
C GLN A 254 -0.54 -0.65 -4.83
N PRO A 255 -0.29 0.00 -3.68
CA PRO A 255 1.05 0.04 -3.12
C PRO A 255 1.39 -1.30 -2.45
N VAL A 256 2.65 -1.72 -2.59
CA VAL A 256 3.23 -2.78 -1.75
C VAL A 256 4.03 -2.08 -0.66
N LEU A 257 3.39 -1.90 0.49
CA LEU A 257 3.99 -1.25 1.65
C LEU A 257 4.63 -2.28 2.57
N LYS A 258 5.79 -1.94 3.13
CA LYS A 258 6.39 -2.66 4.25
C LYS A 258 6.73 -1.66 5.34
N SER A 259 6.47 -2.05 6.59
CA SER A 259 6.65 -1.18 7.73
C SER A 259 7.20 -1.88 8.95
N ALA A 260 7.85 -1.09 9.79
CA ALA A 260 8.36 -1.50 11.09
C ALA A 260 8.06 -0.40 12.12
N LEU A 261 7.76 -0.83 13.34
CA LEU A 261 7.79 0.02 14.51
C LEU A 261 9.25 0.21 14.94
N SER A 262 9.64 1.45 15.15
CA SER A 262 10.93 1.80 15.73
C SER A 262 10.88 1.51 17.22
N ILE A 263 11.41 0.35 17.60
CA ILE A 263 11.52 -0.10 19.00
C ILE A 263 12.97 0.01 19.48
N PRO A 264 13.23 0.17 20.79
CA PRO A 264 14.59 0.18 21.32
C PRO A 264 15.38 -1.08 20.92
N PRO A 265 16.69 -0.97 20.62
CA PRO A 265 17.53 0.24 20.72
C PRO A 265 17.45 1.17 19.49
N TRP A 266 16.64 0.84 18.48
CA TRP A 266 16.54 1.55 17.20
C TRP A 266 15.66 2.81 17.23
N SER A 267 14.92 3.04 18.32
CA SER A 267 13.86 4.06 18.45
C SER A 267 14.31 5.45 18.88
N ASN A 268 15.61 5.73 19.00
CA ASN A 268 16.11 7.01 19.51
C ASN A 268 17.00 7.77 18.50
N GLY A 269 17.11 7.27 17.26
CA GLY A 269 17.93 7.88 16.20
C GLY A 269 19.44 7.79 16.42
N ARG A 270 19.92 7.16 17.50
CA ARG A 270 21.36 7.04 17.79
C ARG A 270 22.08 6.11 16.81
N ALA A 271 21.34 5.22 16.14
CA ALA A 271 21.88 4.35 15.09
C ALA A 271 22.11 5.11 13.75
N ASP A 272 21.50 6.27 13.56
CA ASP A 272 21.50 7.00 12.28
C ASP A 272 22.90 7.40 11.81
N PRO A 273 23.80 7.93 12.68
CA PRO A 273 25.17 8.25 12.27
C PRO A 273 25.98 7.03 11.82
N LEU A 274 25.59 5.82 12.22
CA LEU A 274 26.26 4.57 11.87
C LEU A 274 25.73 3.94 10.58
N ALA A 275 24.68 4.51 9.96
CA ALA A 275 23.95 3.91 8.85
C ALA A 275 24.84 3.46 7.68
N GLU A 276 25.83 4.26 7.27
CA GLU A 276 26.74 3.96 6.16
C GLU A 276 27.91 3.05 6.56
N HIS A 277 27.98 2.63 7.82
CA HIS A 277 29.12 1.92 8.39
C HIS A 277 28.79 0.53 8.92
N TRP A 278 27.52 0.12 8.90
CA TRP A 278 27.08 -1.17 9.44
C TRP A 278 27.79 -2.37 8.82
N ASP A 279 27.99 -2.36 7.49
CA ASP A 279 28.65 -3.48 6.80
C ASP A 279 30.08 -3.68 7.29
N ALA A 280 30.83 -2.58 7.45
CA ALA A 280 32.18 -2.63 8.00
C ALA A 280 32.19 -2.97 9.51
N LEU A 281 31.26 -2.41 10.29
CA LEU A 281 31.19 -2.66 11.73
C LEU A 281 30.87 -4.13 12.05
N ARG A 282 30.10 -4.81 11.19
CA ARG A 282 29.80 -6.25 11.30
C ARG A 282 31.02 -7.16 11.13
N GLU A 283 32.06 -6.70 10.43
CA GLU A 283 33.27 -7.50 10.21
C GLU A 283 34.19 -7.54 11.44
N TYR A 284 33.93 -6.69 12.44
CA TYR A 284 34.76 -6.59 13.64
C TYR A 284 34.12 -7.31 14.84
N ASP A 285 34.82 -8.33 15.35
CA ASP A 285 34.39 -9.07 16.54
C ASP A 285 34.97 -8.52 17.85
N SER A 286 35.99 -7.65 17.79
CA SER A 286 36.61 -7.06 18.97
C SER A 286 36.22 -5.60 19.17
N ARG A 287 35.97 -5.25 20.43
CA ARG A 287 35.68 -3.88 20.87
C ARG A 287 36.77 -2.88 20.44
N ASP A 288 38.04 -3.29 20.51
CA ASP A 288 39.18 -2.44 20.15
C ASP A 288 39.21 -2.14 18.65
N HIS A 289 38.89 -3.11 17.79
CA HIS A 289 38.82 -2.87 16.35
C HIS A 289 37.66 -1.94 15.98
N VAL A 290 36.50 -2.11 16.62
CA VAL A 290 35.36 -1.19 16.47
C VAL A 290 35.77 0.23 16.89
N GLU A 291 36.44 0.39 18.03
CA GLU A 291 36.90 1.71 18.48
C GLU A 291 37.88 2.36 17.51
N ILE A 292 38.85 1.61 16.99
CA ILE A 292 39.81 2.10 15.98
C ILE A 292 39.09 2.56 14.72
N TYR A 293 38.15 1.75 14.23
CA TYR A 293 37.35 2.08 13.05
C TYR A 293 36.52 3.35 13.27
N LEU A 294 35.82 3.47 14.40
CA LEU A 294 35.04 4.67 14.75
C LEU A 294 35.92 5.92 14.86
N LYS A 295 37.10 5.81 15.49
CA LYS A 295 38.08 6.92 15.56
C LYS A 295 38.55 7.35 14.17
N GLY A 296 38.78 6.40 13.27
CA GLY A 296 39.17 6.67 11.89
C GLY A 296 38.08 7.37 11.08
N VAL A 297 36.85 6.85 11.12
CA VAL A 297 35.71 7.36 10.35
C VAL A 297 35.25 8.72 10.85
N PHE A 298 35.08 8.87 12.17
CA PHE A 298 34.57 10.11 12.78
C PHE A 298 35.67 11.09 13.19
N LYS A 299 36.93 10.82 12.83
CA LYS A 299 38.11 11.64 13.18
C LYS A 299 38.18 11.97 14.68
N GLY A 300 37.79 11.02 15.53
CA GLY A 300 37.77 11.14 16.98
C GLY A 300 36.49 11.72 17.62
N ASN A 301 35.55 12.28 16.84
CA ASN A 301 34.30 12.86 17.35
C ASN A 301 33.09 12.02 16.93
N CYS A 302 33.01 10.77 17.41
CA CYS A 302 31.83 9.94 17.17
C CYS A 302 30.65 10.46 18.00
N PRO A 303 29.48 10.71 17.39
CA PRO A 303 28.29 11.17 18.12
C PRO A 303 27.65 10.10 19.01
N VAL A 304 28.11 8.85 18.90
CA VAL A 304 27.61 7.69 19.65
C VAL A 304 28.74 7.12 20.50
N SER A 305 28.46 6.76 21.75
CA SER A 305 29.47 6.17 22.62
C SER A 305 29.82 4.74 22.18
N LEU A 306 31.06 4.29 22.43
CA LEU A 306 31.47 2.94 22.08
C LEU A 306 30.59 1.86 22.73
N ASP A 307 30.15 2.06 23.97
CA ASP A 307 29.24 1.14 24.67
C ASP A 307 27.89 1.02 23.98
N GLU A 308 27.34 2.14 23.50
CA GLU A 308 26.10 2.14 22.72
C GLU A 308 26.31 1.46 21.36
N VAL A 309 27.43 1.70 20.68
CA VAL A 309 27.73 1.01 19.41
C VAL A 309 27.82 -0.50 19.63
N MET A 310 28.48 -0.96 20.68
CA MET A 310 28.54 -2.39 21.02
C MET A 310 27.14 -2.95 21.32
N THR A 311 26.30 -2.22 22.06
CA THR A 311 24.91 -2.61 22.33
C THR A 311 24.09 -2.74 21.04
N LEU A 312 24.26 -1.80 20.10
CA LEU A 312 23.58 -1.86 18.82
C LEU A 312 24.11 -3.01 17.95
N LEU A 313 25.40 -3.32 18.00
CA LEU A 313 25.99 -4.46 17.29
C LEU A 313 25.51 -5.80 17.86
N ASP A 314 25.38 -5.91 19.17
CA ASP A 314 24.84 -7.10 19.82
C ASP A 314 23.36 -7.29 19.45
N ALA A 315 22.56 -6.21 19.45
CA ALA A 315 21.18 -6.25 18.97
C ALA A 315 21.08 -6.61 17.47
N GLU A 316 21.97 -6.07 16.64
CA GLU A 316 22.06 -6.42 15.21
C GLU A 316 22.37 -7.91 15.01
N ARG A 317 23.32 -8.46 15.79
CA ARG A 317 23.70 -9.89 15.78
C ARG A 317 22.58 -10.79 16.31
N GLU A 318 21.86 -10.39 17.35
CA GLU A 318 20.74 -11.16 17.89
C GLU A 318 19.58 -11.24 16.88
N GLU A 319 19.29 -10.13 16.19
CA GLU A 319 18.20 -10.08 15.22
C GLU A 319 18.57 -10.63 13.83
N ASP A 320 19.86 -10.81 13.52
CA ASP A 320 20.39 -11.41 12.28
C ASP A 320 21.59 -12.34 12.59
N PRO A 321 21.36 -13.46 13.30
CA PRO A 321 22.42 -14.31 13.86
C PRO A 321 23.26 -15.05 12.82
N ASP A 322 22.74 -15.26 11.61
CA ASP A 322 23.44 -15.94 10.53
C ASP A 322 23.29 -15.19 9.20
N GLY A 323 24.41 -14.69 8.68
CA GLY A 323 24.54 -14.32 7.28
C GLY A 323 24.57 -15.53 6.32
N GLN A 324 24.29 -16.75 6.79
CA GLN A 324 24.37 -17.99 6.01
C GLN A 324 23.08 -18.82 6.11
N ALA A 325 22.62 -19.30 4.95
CA ALA A 325 21.26 -19.75 4.62
C ALA A 325 20.20 -18.65 4.80
N ALA A 326 20.15 -17.70 3.86
CA ALA A 326 19.22 -16.58 3.90
C ALA A 326 17.79 -17.07 4.13
N PRO A 327 17.19 -16.79 5.31
CA PRO A 327 15.78 -17.09 5.53
C PRO A 327 14.97 -16.36 4.47
N THR A 328 13.86 -16.95 4.03
CA THR A 328 12.96 -16.29 3.07
C THR A 328 12.55 -14.90 3.58
N PHE A 329 12.14 -14.00 2.67
CA PHE A 329 11.66 -12.66 3.05
C PHE A 329 10.60 -12.73 4.15
N ASP A 330 9.68 -13.69 4.07
CA ASP A 330 8.62 -13.91 5.05
C ASP A 330 9.14 -14.31 6.43
N HIS A 331 10.18 -15.16 6.48
CA HIS A 331 10.80 -15.52 7.75
C HIS A 331 11.44 -14.30 8.42
N ARG A 332 12.19 -13.49 7.66
CA ARG A 332 12.78 -12.24 8.17
C ARG A 332 11.69 -11.25 8.63
N TYR A 333 10.59 -11.17 7.88
CA TYR A 333 9.47 -10.32 8.25
C TYR A 333 8.78 -10.79 9.54
N ARG A 334 8.58 -12.10 9.69
CA ARG A 334 8.06 -12.70 10.93
C ARG A 334 8.98 -12.43 12.11
N ALA A 335 10.29 -12.62 11.96
CA ALA A 335 11.26 -12.32 13.02
C ALA A 335 11.19 -10.84 13.45
N LEU A 336 11.04 -9.92 12.49
CA LEU A 336 10.79 -8.51 12.78
C LEU A 336 9.51 -8.34 13.61
N ARG A 337 8.38 -8.95 13.21
CA ARG A 337 7.12 -8.87 13.97
C ARG A 337 7.22 -9.48 15.37
N ASN A 338 7.94 -10.59 15.54
CA ASN A 338 8.17 -11.22 16.84
C ASN A 338 8.86 -10.26 17.81
N LYS A 339 9.91 -9.55 17.36
CA LYS A 339 10.59 -8.55 18.19
C LYS A 339 9.70 -7.38 18.59
N GLU A 340 8.79 -6.94 17.71
CA GLU A 340 7.79 -5.93 18.07
C GLU A 340 6.82 -6.45 19.13
N TYR A 341 6.33 -7.69 18.97
CA TYR A 341 5.43 -8.32 19.93
C TYR A 341 6.09 -8.52 21.31
N GLU A 342 7.32 -9.03 21.34
CA GLU A 342 8.11 -9.18 22.58
C GLU A 342 8.25 -7.85 23.31
N ARG A 343 8.59 -6.78 22.57
CA ARG A 343 8.78 -5.45 23.17
C ARG A 343 7.46 -4.83 23.63
N LEU A 344 6.38 -4.98 22.86
CA LEU A 344 5.06 -4.54 23.26
C LEU A 344 4.59 -5.29 24.52
N ARG A 345 4.91 -6.58 24.64
CA ARG A 345 4.58 -7.39 25.82
C ARG A 345 5.39 -7.02 27.06
N SER A 346 6.67 -6.69 26.90
CA SER A 346 7.54 -6.36 28.04
C SER A 346 7.37 -4.92 28.54
N GLY A 347 6.92 -4.01 27.67
CA GLY A 347 6.92 -2.57 27.93
C GLY A 347 8.33 -1.96 28.04
N ASN A 348 8.38 -0.67 28.35
CA ASN A 348 9.59 0.08 28.66
C ASN A 348 9.34 1.18 29.71
N ASP A 349 8.77 0.77 30.84
CA ASP A 349 8.23 1.61 31.93
C ASP A 349 9.23 2.53 32.69
N GLY A 350 10.51 2.65 32.28
CA GLY A 350 11.40 3.62 32.92
C GLY A 350 12.85 3.59 32.46
N SER A 351 13.44 4.74 32.13
CA SER A 351 14.12 5.69 33.05
C SER A 351 14.91 6.67 32.18
N GLU A 352 14.70 7.98 32.39
CA GLU A 352 15.12 9.07 31.48
C GLU A 352 14.48 9.02 30.09
N HIS A 353 13.17 9.28 30.02
CA HIS A 353 12.50 9.62 28.76
C HIS A 353 13.12 10.91 28.19
N SER A 354 14.24 10.76 27.47
CA SER A 354 14.80 11.85 26.69
C SER A 354 13.70 12.38 25.76
N ARG A 355 13.74 13.68 25.43
CA ARG A 355 12.77 14.26 24.49
C ARG A 355 12.77 13.54 23.14
N ASP A 356 13.83 12.81 22.83
CA ASP A 356 14.09 12.13 21.58
C ASP A 356 13.58 10.69 21.52
N GLU A 357 13.02 10.14 22.62
CA GLU A 357 12.49 8.78 22.61
C GLU A 357 11.21 8.67 21.76
N GLN A 358 11.25 7.77 20.78
CA GLN A 358 10.18 7.59 19.78
C GLN A 358 9.26 6.40 20.09
N PHE A 359 9.52 5.66 21.16
CA PHE A 359 8.71 4.51 21.60
C PHE A 359 8.56 4.48 23.11
N VAL A 360 7.33 4.57 23.60
CA VAL A 360 6.98 4.49 25.03
C VAL A 360 5.75 3.60 25.15
N CYS A 361 5.90 2.49 25.86
CA CYS A 361 4.93 1.42 26.01
C CYS A 361 4.87 1.06 27.49
N GLU A 362 3.73 1.39 28.11
CA GLU A 362 3.57 1.31 29.55
C GLU A 362 2.44 0.37 29.96
N THR A 363 2.58 -0.23 31.15
CA THR A 363 1.49 -0.99 31.75
C THR A 363 0.44 -0.04 32.33
N PRO A 364 -0.85 -0.16 31.98
CA PRO A 364 -1.88 0.70 32.57
C PRO A 364 -2.03 0.46 34.07
N LEU A 365 -2.41 1.51 34.80
CA LEU A 365 -2.45 1.51 36.27
C LEU A 365 -3.77 0.94 36.83
N GLY A 366 -4.84 0.90 36.04
CA GLY A 366 -6.15 0.41 36.47
C GLY A 366 -6.16 -1.06 36.88
N ASP A 367 -7.26 -1.51 37.49
CA ASP A 367 -7.43 -2.93 37.85
C ASP A 367 -7.64 -3.81 36.62
N HIS A 368 -6.68 -4.68 36.34
CA HIS A 368 -6.68 -5.60 35.19
C HIS A 368 -7.68 -6.75 35.35
N SER A 369 -8.17 -7.03 36.56
CA SER A 369 -9.07 -8.16 36.83
C SER A 369 -10.39 -8.08 36.06
N VAL A 370 -10.83 -6.86 35.74
CA VAL A 370 -12.05 -6.58 34.97
C VAL A 370 -11.99 -7.14 33.54
N LEU A 371 -10.80 -7.36 32.99
CA LEU A 371 -10.58 -7.87 31.64
C LEU A 371 -10.60 -9.41 31.56
N GLY A 372 -10.41 -10.09 32.68
CA GLY A 372 -10.40 -11.56 32.76
C GLY A 372 -11.63 -12.22 32.13
N PRO A 373 -12.87 -11.78 32.44
CA PRO A 373 -14.08 -12.31 31.81
C PRO A 373 -14.13 -12.14 30.29
N LEU A 374 -13.48 -11.11 29.74
CA LEU A 374 -13.38 -10.88 28.29
C LEU A 374 -12.37 -11.81 27.62
N GLY A 375 -11.51 -12.48 28.39
CA GLY A 375 -10.39 -13.26 27.83
C GLY A 375 -9.28 -12.36 27.27
N VAL A 376 -9.13 -11.15 27.82
CA VAL A 376 -8.08 -10.18 27.45
C VAL A 376 -7.05 -10.11 28.57
N THR A 377 -5.77 -10.15 28.22
CA THR A 377 -4.66 -10.14 29.18
C THR A 377 -3.59 -9.12 28.81
N GLY A 378 -2.98 -8.51 29.82
CA GLY A 378 -1.85 -7.58 29.70
C GLY A 378 -2.00 -6.52 28.60
N PRO A 379 -3.04 -5.66 28.68
CA PRO A 379 -3.13 -4.48 27.83
C PRO A 379 -1.93 -3.56 28.08
N MET A 380 -1.47 -2.87 27.04
CA MET A 380 -0.32 -1.98 27.09
C MET A 380 -0.63 -0.66 26.39
N LEU A 381 -0.23 0.43 27.03
CA LEU A 381 -0.43 1.80 26.59
C LEU A 381 0.78 2.26 25.79
N VAL A 382 0.66 2.32 24.46
CA VAL A 382 1.73 2.81 23.59
C VAL A 382 1.61 4.32 23.46
N LYS A 383 2.11 5.07 24.45
CA LYS A 383 2.01 6.54 24.52
C LYS A 383 2.79 7.26 23.42
N LYS A 384 3.90 6.67 22.97
CA LYS A 384 4.65 7.14 21.79
C LYS A 384 4.98 5.94 20.94
N LEU A 385 4.78 6.08 19.64
CA LEU A 385 5.31 5.16 18.65
C LEU A 385 5.76 5.92 17.41
N ARG A 386 6.81 5.41 16.76
CA ARG A 386 7.17 5.77 15.40
C ARG A 386 7.07 4.54 14.53
N GLU A 387 6.35 4.66 13.42
CA GLU A 387 6.32 3.68 12.35
C GLU A 387 6.99 4.28 11.11
N VAL A 388 7.91 3.53 10.50
CA VAL A 388 8.42 3.84 9.16
C VAL A 388 7.71 2.96 8.16
N ARG A 389 7.07 3.58 7.16
CA ARG A 389 6.36 2.89 6.06
C ARG A 389 7.04 3.17 4.74
N ALA A 390 7.61 2.14 4.13
CA ALA A 390 8.29 2.22 2.85
C ALA A 390 7.42 1.66 1.72
N LEU A 391 7.39 2.37 0.58
CA LEU A 391 6.88 1.83 -0.67
C LEU A 391 7.98 0.96 -1.29
N LYS A 392 7.81 -0.36 -1.24
CA LYS A 392 8.75 -1.34 -1.82
C LYS A 392 8.52 -1.47 -3.34
N ALA A 393 7.27 -1.63 -3.70
CA ALA A 393 6.81 -1.89 -5.06
C ALA A 393 5.35 -1.47 -5.21
N PHE A 394 4.74 -1.75 -6.36
CA PHE A 394 3.30 -1.67 -6.53
C PHE A 394 2.80 -2.82 -7.40
N THR A 395 1.50 -3.07 -7.38
CA THR A 395 0.85 -4.11 -8.19
C THR A 395 -0.29 -3.50 -9.01
N ARG A 396 -0.75 -4.24 -10.02
CA ARG A 396 -1.93 -3.91 -10.85
C ARG A 396 -2.76 -5.14 -11.06
N LEU A 397 -4.06 -4.96 -11.21
CA LEU A 397 -5.03 -6.06 -11.31
C LEU A 397 -4.97 -7.04 -10.14
N ALA A 398 -4.16 -6.73 -9.15
CA ALA A 398 -4.28 -7.23 -7.81
C ALA A 398 -5.64 -6.78 -7.34
N ASP A 399 -6.43 -7.76 -6.96
CA ASP A 399 -7.56 -7.52 -6.10
C ASP A 399 -6.98 -6.88 -4.85
N PRO A 400 -7.52 -5.74 -4.36
CA PRO A 400 -7.09 -5.17 -3.07
C PRO A 400 -7.01 -6.29 -2.04
N GLU A 401 -7.93 -7.23 -2.15
CA GLU A 401 -8.17 -8.40 -1.33
C GLU A 401 -7.22 -9.60 -1.60
N SER A 402 -5.96 -9.39 -1.99
CA SER A 402 -5.01 -10.52 -2.12
C SER A 402 -3.63 -10.24 -1.54
N THR A 403 -3.20 -11.16 -0.68
CA THR A 403 -1.86 -11.19 -0.05
C THR A 403 -0.82 -11.93 -0.90
N THR A 404 -1.21 -12.47 -2.06
CA THR A 404 -0.30 -13.12 -3.01
C THR A 404 0.76 -12.19 -3.57
N GLU A 405 1.89 -12.78 -3.93
CA GLU A 405 2.90 -12.26 -4.87
C GLU A 405 2.29 -12.00 -6.27
N SER A 406 1.39 -11.02 -6.35
CA SER A 406 1.16 -10.30 -7.59
C SER A 406 2.52 -9.77 -8.03
N LYS A 407 2.85 -9.89 -9.33
CA LYS A 407 4.18 -9.49 -9.82
C LYS A 407 4.48 -8.05 -9.39
N GLU A 408 5.37 -7.91 -8.43
CA GLU A 408 5.75 -6.63 -7.86
C GLU A 408 6.46 -5.81 -8.95
N MET A 409 5.91 -4.65 -9.28
CA MET A 409 6.53 -3.76 -10.25
C MET A 409 7.61 -2.90 -9.57
N PRO A 410 8.81 -2.80 -10.17
CA PRO A 410 9.86 -1.99 -9.60
C PRO A 410 9.55 -0.50 -9.74
N LEU A 411 10.09 0.28 -8.79
CA LEU A 411 9.96 1.73 -8.74
C LEU A 411 10.98 2.45 -9.64
N SER A 412 11.98 1.74 -10.14
CA SER A 412 13.08 2.24 -10.97
C SER A 412 13.51 1.13 -11.94
N ASP A 413 14.16 1.49 -13.06
CA ASP A 413 14.78 0.49 -13.95
C ASP A 413 16.14 0.02 -13.39
N ALA A 414 16.87 0.92 -12.70
CA ALA A 414 18.09 0.59 -11.97
C ALA A 414 17.82 0.11 -10.53
N SER A 415 18.74 -0.68 -9.97
CA SER A 415 18.70 -1.02 -8.54
C SER A 415 18.87 0.22 -7.68
N LEU A 416 18.03 0.36 -6.66
CA LEU A 416 18.08 1.48 -5.72
C LEU A 416 18.75 1.05 -4.42
N ARG A 417 19.53 1.96 -3.82
CA ARG A 417 20.06 1.81 -2.46
C ARG A 417 19.13 2.36 -1.38
N TRP A 418 18.00 2.93 -1.78
CA TRP A 418 17.01 3.50 -0.87
C TRP A 418 15.60 3.37 -1.44
N LEU A 419 14.60 3.46 -0.57
CA LEU A 419 13.18 3.48 -0.97
C LEU A 419 12.47 4.71 -0.43
N PRO A 420 11.45 5.23 -1.14
CA PRO A 420 10.63 6.31 -0.63
C PRO A 420 9.81 5.79 0.57
N ALA A 421 9.84 6.52 1.68
CA ALA A 421 9.12 6.17 2.89
C ALA A 421 8.52 7.41 3.57
N MET A 422 7.61 7.15 4.50
CA MET A 422 7.08 8.16 5.40
C MET A 422 7.26 7.70 6.85
N GLU A 423 7.43 8.66 7.74
CA GLU A 423 7.36 8.44 9.18
C GLU A 423 5.97 8.80 9.70
N VAL A 424 5.42 7.92 10.51
CA VAL A 424 4.21 8.18 11.30
C VAL A 424 4.61 8.21 12.75
N ARG A 425 4.19 9.24 13.48
CA ARG A 425 4.34 9.31 14.93
C ARG A 425 2.97 9.34 15.55
N GLY A 426 2.76 8.54 16.60
CA GLY A 426 1.44 8.31 17.12
C GLY A 426 1.39 7.74 18.51
N GLU A 427 0.21 7.29 18.88
CA GLU A 427 -0.12 6.57 20.10
C GLU A 427 -0.98 5.35 19.75
N GLY A 428 -1.09 4.39 20.66
CA GLY A 428 -1.87 3.18 20.44
C GLY A 428 -2.16 2.38 21.70
N VAL A 429 -3.01 1.38 21.51
CA VAL A 429 -3.37 0.39 22.54
C VAL A 429 -3.02 -0.98 22.00
N PHE A 430 -2.16 -1.69 22.71
CA PHE A 430 -1.85 -3.09 22.42
C PHE A 430 -2.61 -3.97 23.40
N LEU A 431 -3.27 -5.00 22.88
CA LEU A 431 -4.04 -5.96 23.67
C LEU A 431 -3.69 -7.38 23.23
N ARG A 432 -3.77 -8.31 24.19
CA ARG A 432 -3.57 -9.74 23.95
C ARG A 432 -4.78 -10.52 24.42
N LEU A 433 -5.07 -11.61 23.72
CA LEU A 433 -6.05 -12.58 24.17
C LEU A 433 -5.39 -13.61 25.08
N ASP A 434 -6.16 -14.16 26.01
CA ASP A 434 -5.75 -15.30 26.83
C ASP A 434 -5.48 -16.52 25.93
N GLU A 435 -4.23 -16.97 25.90
CA GLU A 435 -3.77 -18.01 24.96
C GLU A 435 -4.37 -19.39 25.27
N ASP A 436 -4.69 -19.69 26.54
CA ASP A 436 -5.29 -20.97 26.94
C ASP A 436 -6.76 -21.05 26.51
N ARG A 437 -7.51 -19.97 26.76
CA ARG A 437 -8.90 -19.82 26.31
C ARG A 437 -8.97 -19.82 24.79
N LEU A 438 -8.09 -19.05 24.14
CA LEU A 438 -8.00 -19.00 22.68
C LEU A 438 -7.68 -20.39 22.12
N GLY A 439 -6.64 -21.06 22.62
CA GLY A 439 -6.27 -22.40 22.18
C GLY A 439 -7.36 -23.46 22.38
N THR A 440 -8.26 -23.27 23.36
CA THR A 440 -9.46 -24.10 23.53
C THR A 440 -10.53 -23.79 22.48
N TRP A 441 -10.82 -22.51 22.26
CA TRP A 441 -11.79 -22.05 21.27
C TRP A 441 -11.41 -22.43 19.83
N GLU A 442 -10.12 -22.29 19.47
CA GLU A 442 -9.61 -22.62 18.13
C GLU A 442 -9.76 -24.11 17.78
N LYS A 443 -9.79 -24.99 18.80
CA LYS A 443 -9.96 -26.45 18.64
C LYS A 443 -11.42 -26.87 18.53
N ALA A 444 -12.38 -25.98 18.78
CA ALA A 444 -13.79 -26.29 18.62
C ALA A 444 -14.10 -26.63 17.16
N ALA A 445 -14.79 -27.75 16.92
CA ALA A 445 -15.04 -28.25 15.57
C ALA A 445 -15.79 -27.24 14.68
N ALA A 446 -16.74 -26.49 15.24
CA ALA A 446 -17.50 -25.46 14.53
C ALA A 446 -16.60 -24.29 14.07
N VAL A 447 -15.70 -23.81 14.95
CA VAL A 447 -14.74 -22.74 14.65
C VAL A 447 -13.76 -23.18 13.56
N ALA A 448 -13.13 -24.35 13.74
CA ALA A 448 -12.18 -24.90 12.78
C ALA A 448 -12.83 -25.11 11.40
N ALA A 449 -14.02 -25.70 11.34
CA ALA A 449 -14.75 -25.92 10.09
C ALA A 449 -15.14 -24.60 9.40
N ARG A 450 -15.54 -23.59 10.18
CA ARG A 450 -15.93 -22.28 9.64
C ARG A 450 -14.75 -21.56 8.99
N VAL A 451 -13.61 -21.50 9.66
CA VAL A 451 -12.39 -20.87 9.15
C VAL A 451 -11.78 -21.67 8.00
N GLU A 452 -11.93 -23.00 8.02
CA GLU A 452 -11.49 -23.86 6.92
C GLU A 452 -12.15 -23.49 5.58
N ARG A 453 -13.43 -23.08 5.60
CA ARG A 453 -14.10 -22.59 4.39
C ARG A 453 -13.41 -21.35 3.82
N MET A 454 -13.06 -20.39 4.68
CA MET A 454 -12.34 -19.17 4.30
C MET A 454 -10.94 -19.50 3.78
N ARG A 455 -10.22 -20.39 4.48
CA ARG A 455 -8.88 -20.85 4.09
C ARG A 455 -8.90 -21.52 2.73
N THR A 456 -9.84 -22.42 2.48
CA THR A 456 -10.01 -23.11 1.21
C THR A 456 -10.37 -22.13 0.08
N ALA A 457 -11.29 -21.20 0.32
CA ALA A 457 -11.65 -20.18 -0.67
C ALA A 457 -10.47 -19.28 -1.02
N HIS A 458 -9.75 -18.79 -0.02
CA HIS A 458 -8.55 -17.98 -0.20
C HIS A 458 -7.46 -18.76 -0.92
N GLN A 459 -7.17 -20.02 -0.53
CA GLN A 459 -6.18 -20.87 -1.18
C GLN A 459 -6.46 -21.04 -2.68
N ARG A 460 -7.72 -21.28 -3.06
CA ARG A 460 -8.12 -21.36 -4.49
C ARG A 460 -7.85 -20.05 -5.23
N VAL A 461 -8.06 -18.90 -4.58
CA VAL A 461 -7.73 -17.59 -5.17
C VAL A 461 -6.22 -17.46 -5.39
N LEU A 462 -5.39 -17.93 -4.45
CA LEU A 462 -3.94 -17.91 -4.60
C LEU A 462 -3.48 -18.82 -5.74
N GLU A 463 -3.98 -20.05 -5.80
CA GLU A 463 -3.64 -21.05 -6.82
C GLU A 463 -4.04 -20.61 -8.24
N GLN A 464 -5.22 -20.01 -8.40
CA GLN A 464 -5.69 -19.52 -9.70
C GLN A 464 -4.85 -18.35 -10.24
N ARG A 465 -4.12 -17.65 -9.37
CA ARG A 465 -3.33 -16.46 -9.72
C ARG A 465 -1.84 -16.76 -9.84
N ALA A 466 -1.37 -17.86 -9.27
CA ALA A 466 0.03 -18.22 -9.34
C ALA A 466 0.44 -18.58 -10.77
N GLY A 467 1.56 -17.98 -11.22
CA GLY A 467 2.20 -18.38 -12.48
C GLY A 467 2.77 -19.80 -12.40
N ASP A 468 3.18 -20.22 -11.21
CA ASP A 468 3.63 -21.57 -10.88
C ASP A 468 2.83 -22.12 -9.68
N PRO A 469 1.93 -23.09 -9.89
CA PRO A 469 1.16 -23.71 -8.81
C PRO A 469 2.02 -24.36 -7.70
N SER A 470 3.28 -24.69 -7.97
CA SER A 470 4.18 -25.33 -7.00
C SER A 470 4.78 -24.35 -5.97
N GLN A 471 4.65 -23.04 -6.20
CA GLN A 471 5.20 -21.98 -5.35
C GLN A 471 4.12 -21.15 -4.64
N VAL A 472 2.88 -21.65 -4.60
CA VAL A 472 1.77 -20.95 -3.94
C VAL A 472 1.98 -21.00 -2.42
N ALA A 473 2.18 -19.83 -1.80
CA ALA A 473 2.21 -19.73 -0.35
C ALA A 473 0.86 -20.20 0.26
N PRO A 474 0.88 -20.88 1.41
CA PRO A 474 -0.35 -21.30 2.07
C PRO A 474 -1.16 -20.08 2.52
N SER A 475 -2.48 -20.19 2.45
CA SER A 475 -3.38 -19.17 3.02
C SER A 475 -3.05 -18.93 4.50
N PRO A 476 -2.95 -17.65 4.94
CA PRO A 476 -2.69 -17.31 6.34
C PRO A 476 -3.95 -17.47 7.23
N ALA A 477 -5.07 -17.93 6.68
CA ALA A 477 -6.33 -18.04 7.39
C ALA A 477 -6.28 -19.17 8.43
N VAL A 478 -6.08 -18.78 9.68
CA VAL A 478 -6.22 -19.62 10.88
C VAL A 478 -7.21 -18.95 11.85
N PRO A 479 -7.88 -19.69 12.75
CA PRO A 479 -8.90 -19.10 13.62
C PRO A 479 -8.42 -17.89 14.41
N ARG A 480 -7.19 -17.95 14.94
CA ARG A 480 -6.50 -16.82 15.59
C ARG A 480 -6.48 -15.55 14.75
N MET A 481 -6.03 -15.69 13.51
CA MET A 481 -5.80 -14.59 12.58
C MET A 481 -7.12 -13.93 12.24
N VAL A 482 -8.14 -14.72 11.88
CA VAL A 482 -9.47 -14.18 11.52
C VAL A 482 -10.13 -13.51 12.73
N LEU A 483 -10.00 -14.10 13.93
CA LEU A 483 -10.53 -13.52 15.16
C LEU A 483 -9.86 -12.18 15.49
N LEU A 484 -8.53 -12.13 15.55
CA LEU A 484 -7.79 -10.91 15.89
C LEU A 484 -7.99 -9.82 14.84
N HIS A 485 -8.02 -10.18 13.56
CA HIS A 485 -8.29 -9.26 12.46
C HIS A 485 -9.69 -8.66 12.58
N THR A 486 -10.71 -9.50 12.79
CA THR A 486 -12.08 -9.02 12.92
C THR A 486 -12.27 -8.20 14.20
N LEU A 487 -11.63 -8.59 15.31
CA LEU A 487 -11.62 -7.83 16.56
C LEU A 487 -11.00 -6.44 16.36
N ALA A 488 -9.86 -6.36 15.68
CA ALA A 488 -9.20 -5.10 15.36
C ALA A 488 -10.13 -4.15 14.61
N HIS A 489 -10.87 -4.68 13.63
CA HIS A 489 -11.82 -3.90 12.84
C HIS A 489 -12.97 -3.34 13.68
N VAL A 490 -13.57 -4.18 14.51
CA VAL A 490 -14.65 -3.79 15.42
C VAL A 490 -14.16 -2.77 16.45
N LEU A 491 -12.94 -2.91 16.96
CA LEU A 491 -12.32 -1.95 17.88
C LEU A 491 -11.99 -0.61 17.21
N ILE A 492 -11.47 -0.61 15.97
CA ILE A 492 -11.23 0.64 15.23
C ILE A 492 -12.54 1.40 15.01
N ASN A 493 -13.62 0.69 14.66
CA ASN A 493 -14.94 1.31 14.53
C ASN A 493 -15.43 1.90 15.86
N GLU A 494 -15.28 1.17 16.97
CA GLU A 494 -15.67 1.67 18.30
C GLU A 494 -14.83 2.89 18.73
N TRP A 495 -13.51 2.76 18.68
CA TRP A 495 -12.59 3.82 19.06
C TRP A 495 -12.65 5.02 18.14
N SER A 496 -13.06 4.87 16.87
CA SER A 496 -13.27 6.03 16.01
C SER A 496 -14.37 6.97 16.53
N LEU A 497 -15.36 6.42 17.26
CA LEU A 497 -16.42 7.19 17.89
C LEU A 497 -16.00 7.74 19.26
N GLU A 498 -15.25 6.96 20.04
CA GLU A 498 -14.89 7.33 21.42
C GLU A 498 -13.66 8.24 21.52
N SER A 499 -12.65 8.04 20.66
CA SER A 499 -11.37 8.77 20.69
C SER A 499 -11.35 10.03 19.81
N GLY A 500 -12.37 10.22 18.96
CA GLY A 500 -12.47 11.35 18.04
C GLY A 500 -11.58 11.28 16.80
N TYR A 501 -10.82 10.19 16.63
CA TYR A 501 -10.07 9.92 15.40
C TYR A 501 -11.00 9.30 14.35
N PRO A 502 -11.02 9.77 13.09
CA PRO A 502 -11.74 9.04 12.04
C PRO A 502 -11.10 7.65 11.84
N ALA A 503 -11.90 6.65 11.48
CA ALA A 503 -11.41 5.28 11.27
C ALA A 503 -10.20 5.22 10.32
N ALA A 504 -10.19 6.03 9.25
CA ALA A 504 -9.09 6.13 8.29
C ALA A 504 -7.75 6.62 8.88
N ALA A 505 -7.77 7.23 10.06
CA ALA A 505 -6.60 7.68 10.82
C ALA A 505 -6.15 6.68 11.90
N LEU A 506 -6.88 5.59 12.11
CA LEU A 506 -6.49 4.46 12.94
C LEU A 506 -6.05 3.31 12.05
N ARG A 507 -5.08 2.53 12.51
CA ARG A 507 -4.57 1.36 11.80
C ARG A 507 -4.34 0.21 12.76
N GLU A 508 -4.57 -0.99 12.26
CA GLU A 508 -4.27 -2.23 12.97
C GLU A 508 -2.86 -2.72 12.68
N ARG A 509 -2.31 -3.47 13.63
CA ARG A 509 -1.11 -4.28 13.46
C ARG A 509 -1.33 -5.60 14.19
N LEU A 510 -1.40 -6.70 13.43
CA LEU A 510 -1.74 -8.02 13.96
C LEU A 510 -0.50 -8.85 14.30
N TYR A 511 -0.58 -9.58 15.41
CA TYR A 511 0.40 -10.57 15.85
C TYR A 511 -0.35 -11.87 16.13
N ALA A 512 -0.47 -12.72 15.10
CA ALA A 512 -1.43 -13.83 15.07
C ALA A 512 -0.80 -15.18 14.67
N THR A 513 0.46 -15.42 15.07
CA THR A 513 1.15 -16.71 14.85
C THR A 513 0.89 -17.66 16.02
N ASP A 514 1.41 -18.89 15.96
CA ASP A 514 1.22 -19.90 17.02
C ASP A 514 1.67 -19.42 18.41
N ASP A 515 2.67 -18.54 18.45
CA ASP A 515 3.29 -17.92 19.63
C ASP A 515 2.80 -16.49 19.92
N MET A 516 1.89 -15.95 19.13
CA MET A 516 1.41 -14.57 19.27
C MET A 516 -0.12 -14.49 19.16
N ALA A 517 -0.76 -13.90 20.17
CA ALA A 517 -2.20 -13.63 20.18
C ALA A 517 -2.50 -12.18 20.54
N GLY A 518 -2.03 -11.21 19.74
CA GLY A 518 -2.19 -9.79 20.04
C GLY A 518 -2.53 -8.92 18.85
N VAL A 519 -3.10 -7.75 19.15
CA VAL A 519 -3.36 -6.69 18.19
C VAL A 519 -2.97 -5.35 18.79
N LEU A 520 -2.29 -4.54 18.00
CA LEU A 520 -2.07 -3.12 18.26
C LEU A 520 -2.99 -2.31 17.36
N VAL A 521 -3.77 -1.40 17.94
CA VAL A 521 -4.45 -0.34 17.19
C VAL A 521 -3.79 0.98 17.53
N TYR A 522 -3.41 1.74 16.50
CA TYR A 522 -2.60 2.93 16.66
C TYR A 522 -2.96 4.02 15.65
N THR A 523 -2.55 5.25 15.93
CA THR A 523 -2.76 6.38 15.03
C THR A 523 -1.81 6.32 13.83
N ALA A 524 -2.37 6.51 12.64
CA ALA A 524 -1.74 6.16 11.36
C ALA A 524 -1.46 7.38 10.45
N THR A 525 -1.69 8.61 10.92
CA THR A 525 -1.55 9.84 10.13
C THR A 525 -0.53 10.79 10.75
N SER A 526 0.37 11.30 9.91
CA SER A 526 1.36 12.33 10.27
C SER A 526 0.77 13.74 10.41
N ASP A 527 -0.45 13.94 9.93
CA ASP A 527 -1.00 15.25 9.62
C ASP A 527 -1.94 15.71 10.74
N SER A 528 -1.50 16.66 11.56
CA SER A 528 -2.32 17.56 12.40
C SER A 528 -3.14 17.00 13.57
N ALA A 529 -3.38 15.69 13.66
CA ALA A 529 -3.98 15.10 14.85
C ALA A 529 -2.86 14.75 15.84
N GLY A 530 -2.34 15.77 16.55
CA GLY A 530 -1.45 15.52 17.68
C GLY A 530 -2.07 14.46 18.60
N SER A 531 -1.25 13.57 19.16
CA SER A 531 -1.70 12.62 20.17
C SER A 531 -2.29 13.43 21.33
N LEU A 532 -3.62 13.46 21.41
CA LEU A 532 -4.36 14.12 22.48
C LEU A 532 -4.52 13.19 23.69
N GLY A 533 -3.91 12.00 23.65
CA GLY A 533 -4.11 10.95 24.62
C GLY A 533 -5.46 10.21 24.46
N GLY A 534 -6.24 10.54 23.44
CA GLY A 534 -7.62 10.08 23.30
C GLY A 534 -7.75 8.60 22.98
N LEU A 535 -6.82 8.04 22.19
CA LEU A 535 -6.80 6.61 21.89
C LEU A 535 -6.13 5.82 23.01
N VAL A 536 -4.97 6.30 23.50
CA VAL A 536 -4.24 5.59 24.56
C VAL A 536 -5.05 5.49 25.86
N ALA A 537 -5.86 6.50 26.19
CA ALA A 537 -6.76 6.45 27.34
C ALA A 537 -7.77 5.29 27.27
N GLN A 538 -8.17 4.87 26.06
CA GLN A 538 -9.08 3.73 25.90
C GLN A 538 -8.45 2.38 26.29
N GLY A 539 -7.12 2.33 26.42
CA GLY A 539 -6.41 1.15 26.90
C GLY A 539 -6.46 0.95 28.42
N GLU A 540 -6.94 1.94 29.18
CA GLU A 540 -7.11 1.78 30.63
C GLU A 540 -8.16 0.69 30.92
N PRO A 541 -7.91 -0.28 31.83
CA PRO A 541 -8.72 -1.49 31.97
C PRO A 541 -10.23 -1.27 32.07
N ALA A 542 -10.68 -0.27 32.83
CA ALA A 542 -12.11 0.02 32.99
C ALA A 542 -12.75 0.65 31.74
N LEU A 543 -11.99 1.41 30.94
CA LEU A 543 -12.45 1.92 29.65
C LEU A 543 -12.46 0.79 28.61
N LEU A 544 -11.37 0.03 28.55
CA LEU A 544 -11.22 -1.10 27.63
C LEU A 544 -12.33 -2.15 27.81
N ASP A 545 -12.71 -2.49 29.05
CA ASP A 545 -13.84 -3.40 29.30
C ASP A 545 -15.15 -2.87 28.69
N ARG A 546 -15.44 -1.58 28.90
CA ARG A 546 -16.64 -0.94 28.34
C ARG A 546 -16.60 -0.90 26.81
N THR A 547 -15.48 -0.50 26.22
CA THR A 547 -15.32 -0.45 24.77
C THR A 547 -15.51 -1.83 24.17
N ILE A 548 -14.83 -2.88 24.68
CA ILE A 548 -14.95 -4.24 24.13
C ILE A 548 -16.39 -4.73 24.19
N ARG A 549 -17.09 -4.54 25.33
CA ARG A 549 -18.51 -4.91 25.45
C ARG A 549 -19.40 -4.14 24.48
N SER A 550 -19.15 -2.84 24.30
CA SER A 550 -19.87 -2.00 23.33
C SER A 550 -19.64 -2.50 21.90
N ALA A 551 -18.39 -2.74 21.54
CA ALA A 551 -17.98 -3.16 20.21
C ALA A 551 -18.52 -4.55 19.85
N VAL A 552 -18.45 -5.52 20.78
CA VAL A 552 -19.05 -6.86 20.64
C VAL A 552 -20.56 -6.76 20.48
N ARG A 553 -21.26 -5.96 21.30
CA ARG A 553 -22.71 -5.74 21.17
C ARG A 553 -23.09 -5.13 19.83
N ARG A 554 -22.32 -4.16 19.32
CA ARG A 554 -22.54 -3.60 17.99
C ARG A 554 -22.32 -4.64 16.90
N ALA A 555 -21.34 -5.52 17.08
CA ALA A 555 -21.05 -6.60 16.14
C ALA A 555 -22.12 -7.70 16.12
N GLU A 556 -23.08 -7.74 17.07
CA GLU A 556 -24.21 -8.68 17.05
C GLU A 556 -25.19 -8.37 15.92
N TRP A 557 -25.36 -7.10 15.54
CA TRP A 557 -26.36 -6.68 14.55
C TRP A 557 -25.77 -5.96 13.33
N CYS A 558 -26.17 -6.38 12.14
CA CYS A 558 -25.86 -5.69 10.89
C CYS A 558 -27.16 -5.29 10.18
N SER A 559 -27.20 -4.09 9.60
CA SER A 559 -28.34 -3.63 8.79
C SER A 559 -28.58 -4.47 7.52
N SER A 560 -27.60 -5.29 7.13
CA SER A 560 -27.70 -6.23 6.00
C SER A 560 -28.04 -7.66 6.43
N ASP A 561 -28.39 -7.88 7.70
CA ASP A 561 -28.89 -9.18 8.16
C ASP A 561 -30.30 -9.48 7.63
N PRO A 562 -30.64 -10.75 7.38
CA PRO A 562 -29.83 -11.95 7.66
C PRO A 562 -28.77 -12.26 6.60
N LEU A 563 -28.82 -11.60 5.43
CA LEU A 563 -27.91 -11.89 4.30
C LEU A 563 -26.45 -11.81 4.71
N CYS A 564 -26.04 -10.80 5.50
CA CYS A 564 -24.67 -10.67 5.97
C CYS A 564 -24.24 -11.87 6.84
N MET A 565 -25.02 -12.23 7.87
CA MET A 565 -24.69 -13.33 8.78
C MET A 565 -24.70 -14.72 8.11
N GLU A 566 -25.67 -14.97 7.23
CA GLU A 566 -25.90 -16.26 6.59
C GLU A 566 -25.01 -16.49 5.35
N THR A 567 -24.38 -15.44 4.82
CA THR A 567 -23.54 -15.56 3.62
C THR A 567 -22.34 -16.46 3.88
N GLU A 568 -22.23 -17.52 3.08
CA GLU A 568 -21.09 -18.44 3.12
C GLU A 568 -19.88 -17.95 2.32
N VAL A 569 -20.06 -16.91 1.48
CA VAL A 569 -19.04 -16.35 0.60
C VAL A 569 -19.33 -14.87 0.36
N SER A 570 -18.52 -13.97 0.94
CA SER A 570 -18.60 -12.53 0.70
C SER A 570 -17.23 -11.94 0.36
N GLY A 571 -17.21 -10.67 -0.07
CA GLY A 571 -16.00 -10.01 -0.55
C GLY A 571 -15.57 -10.46 -1.96
N THR A 572 -14.56 -9.81 -2.50
CA THR A 572 -14.01 -10.12 -3.82
C THR A 572 -13.15 -11.39 -3.74
N GLY A 573 -13.48 -12.38 -4.56
CA GLY A 573 -12.85 -13.71 -4.47
C GLY A 573 -13.44 -14.61 -3.38
N GLY A 574 -14.43 -14.13 -2.61
CA GLY A 574 -15.18 -14.97 -1.69
C GLY A 574 -14.41 -15.40 -0.44
N THR A 575 -13.54 -14.53 0.07
CA THR A 575 -12.61 -14.81 1.16
C THR A 575 -13.15 -14.40 2.53
N ASN A 576 -14.26 -13.67 2.57
CA ASN A 576 -14.96 -13.23 3.78
C ASN A 576 -16.22 -14.06 4.02
N LEU A 577 -16.70 -14.05 5.27
CA LEU A 577 -18.01 -14.60 5.66
C LEU A 577 -18.94 -13.47 6.13
N ALA A 578 -19.27 -13.38 7.42
CA ALA A 578 -20.16 -12.36 7.95
C ALA A 578 -19.45 -11.00 8.09
N ALA A 579 -19.12 -10.39 6.94
CA ALA A 579 -18.39 -9.15 6.83
C ALA A 579 -18.86 -8.28 5.65
N CYS A 580 -19.18 -7.02 5.93
CA CYS A 580 -19.56 -6.02 4.92
C CYS A 580 -19.21 -4.60 5.38
N HIS A 581 -19.39 -3.62 4.49
CA HIS A 581 -19.20 -2.19 4.77
C HIS A 581 -20.10 -1.64 5.89
N ALA A 582 -21.22 -2.32 6.20
CA ALA A 582 -22.12 -1.89 7.27
C ALA A 582 -21.70 -2.38 8.66
N CYS A 583 -20.75 -3.33 8.79
CA CYS A 583 -20.36 -3.88 10.09
C CYS A 583 -18.85 -3.83 10.37
N VAL A 584 -18.02 -4.46 9.52
CA VAL A 584 -16.60 -4.71 9.87
C VAL A 584 -15.60 -4.27 8.81
N MET A 585 -15.98 -3.95 7.56
CA MET A 585 -14.99 -3.45 6.60
C MET A 585 -14.56 -2.02 6.95
N LEU A 586 -13.25 -1.77 6.87
CA LEU A 586 -12.61 -0.48 7.17
C LEU A 586 -12.08 0.22 5.91
N PRO A 587 -11.75 1.51 5.98
CA PRO A 587 -10.93 2.17 4.96
C PRO A 587 -9.62 1.42 4.71
N GLU A 588 -9.12 1.43 3.48
CA GLU A 588 -7.91 0.69 3.08
C GLU A 588 -6.66 1.14 3.85
N THR A 589 -6.62 2.39 4.33
CA THR A 589 -5.52 2.92 5.13
C THR A 589 -5.44 2.32 6.53
N SER A 590 -6.52 1.69 7.01
CA SER A 590 -6.65 1.17 8.38
C SER A 590 -6.31 -0.31 8.50
N CYS A 591 -6.51 -1.10 7.45
CA CYS A 591 -6.29 -2.55 7.45
C CYS A 591 -4.91 -2.90 6.87
N GLU A 592 -4.19 -3.86 7.47
CA GLU A 592 -2.92 -4.40 6.92
C GLU A 592 -3.17 -5.52 5.89
N HIS A 593 -4.36 -6.12 5.93
CA HIS A 593 -4.74 -7.30 5.14
C HIS A 593 -5.77 -6.98 4.04
N ASN A 594 -6.06 -5.70 3.79
CA ASN A 594 -6.99 -5.25 2.75
C ASN A 594 -8.43 -5.82 2.86
N ASN A 595 -8.99 -5.86 4.07
CA ASN A 595 -10.36 -6.29 4.35
C ASN A 595 -10.70 -7.72 3.89
N ILE A 596 -9.75 -8.66 3.92
CA ILE A 596 -9.99 -10.09 3.64
C ILE A 596 -9.90 -10.93 4.88
N LEU A 597 -10.48 -12.14 4.82
CA LEU A 597 -10.47 -13.06 5.94
C LEU A 597 -11.09 -12.39 7.19
N LEU A 598 -12.28 -11.82 7.03
CA LEU A 598 -13.09 -11.20 8.07
C LEU A 598 -14.38 -11.99 8.30
N ASP A 599 -14.76 -12.13 9.57
CA ASP A 599 -15.98 -12.82 9.96
C ASP A 599 -16.44 -12.48 11.38
N ARG A 600 -17.46 -11.63 11.52
CA ARG A 600 -17.95 -11.21 12.85
C ARG A 600 -18.56 -12.35 13.65
N ALA A 601 -19.00 -13.42 13.01
CA ALA A 601 -19.55 -14.58 13.72
C ALA A 601 -18.51 -15.27 14.63
N LEU A 602 -17.21 -15.13 14.36
CA LEU A 602 -16.16 -15.61 15.27
C LEU A 602 -16.07 -14.78 16.56
N LEU A 603 -16.57 -13.54 16.55
CA LEU A 603 -16.67 -12.70 17.75
C LEU A 603 -17.95 -13.00 18.53
N VAL A 604 -19.09 -13.00 17.83
CA VAL A 604 -20.44 -12.95 18.44
C VAL A 604 -21.27 -14.22 18.30
N GLY A 605 -20.78 -15.22 17.60
CA GLY A 605 -21.55 -16.41 17.25
C GLY A 605 -22.51 -16.19 16.08
N THR A 606 -23.30 -17.22 15.78
CA THR A 606 -24.43 -17.16 14.84
C THR A 606 -25.75 -17.35 15.60
N PRO A 607 -26.91 -16.99 15.02
CA PRO A 607 -28.19 -17.27 15.65
C PRO A 607 -28.41 -18.76 15.98
N GLU A 608 -27.89 -19.67 15.16
CA GLU A 608 -28.00 -21.12 15.33
C GLU A 608 -26.94 -21.70 16.27
N ASP A 609 -25.77 -21.07 16.34
CA ASP A 609 -24.64 -21.49 17.17
C ASP A 609 -24.00 -20.26 17.84
N PRO A 610 -24.53 -19.81 18.99
CA PRO A 610 -23.97 -18.69 19.74
C PRO A 610 -22.59 -18.99 20.34
N ASP A 611 -22.35 -20.26 20.71
CA ASP A 611 -21.10 -20.70 21.35
C ASP A 611 -19.90 -20.70 20.38
N LEU A 612 -20.15 -20.53 19.07
CA LEU A 612 -19.12 -20.24 18.06
C LEU A 612 -18.32 -18.97 18.38
N GLY A 613 -18.96 -17.96 18.98
CA GLY A 613 -18.35 -16.67 19.25
C GLY A 613 -17.34 -16.71 20.40
N PHE A 614 -16.15 -16.17 20.20
CA PHE A 614 -15.14 -16.07 21.27
C PHE A 614 -15.67 -15.29 22.48
N PHE A 615 -16.51 -14.27 22.26
CA PHE A 615 -17.09 -13.42 23.29
C PHE A 615 -18.51 -13.85 23.73
N ALA A 616 -18.97 -15.06 23.38
CA ALA A 616 -20.32 -15.54 23.72
C ALA A 616 -20.66 -15.44 25.22
N ASN A 617 -19.66 -15.58 26.09
CA ASN A 617 -19.82 -15.54 27.55
C ASN A 617 -20.17 -14.16 28.12
N ILE A 618 -19.95 -13.07 27.36
CA ILE A 618 -20.20 -11.68 27.80
C ILE A 618 -21.36 -11.03 27.07
N GLN A 619 -21.98 -11.76 26.13
CA GLN A 619 -23.23 -11.37 25.51
C GLN A 619 -24.35 -11.52 26.54
N ALA A 620 -25.23 -10.53 26.62
CA ALA A 620 -26.41 -10.63 27.47
C ALA A 620 -27.31 -11.71 26.87
N ARG A 621 -27.53 -12.81 27.60
CA ARG A 621 -28.58 -13.78 27.27
C ARG A 621 -29.96 -13.16 27.42
#